data_AF-A0A2H0L6T2-F1
#
_entry.id   AF-A0A2H0L6T2-F1
#
_cell.length_a   1.000
_cell.length_b   1.000
_cell.length_c   1.000
_cell.angle_alpha   90.00
_cell.angle_beta   90.00
_cell.angle_gamma   90.00
#
_symmetry.space_group_name_H-M   'P 1'
#
loop_
_entity.id
_entity.type
_entity.pdbx_description
1 polymer ?
#
loop_
_entity_poly.entity_id
_entity_poly.type
_entity_poly.pdbx_seq_one_letter_code
_entity_poly.pdbx_strand_id
1 'polypeptide(L)'
;MKKIQKYNRGYMLIQVIVFGSIAVYILSALVGWASINVKATGQTFNREKALQIAEAGIDYYRWHLAHAPTDFQDGTGGLGPYVHDFRDKDGNIIGQFSLDITPPSLNSTLATVKSTGSIIGDTPL
;
A
#
# COMPACT_ATOMS: atom_id res chain seq x y z
N MET A 1 79.17 -3.54 10.22
CA MET A 1 78.35 -2.37 9.82
C MET A 1 76.88 -2.77 9.78
N LYS A 2 76.04 -2.21 10.66
CA LYS A 2 74.63 -2.60 10.80
C LYS A 2 73.78 -1.70 9.88
N LYS A 3 73.22 -2.24 8.80
CA LYS A 3 72.35 -1.50 7.88
C LYS A 3 70.98 -1.30 8.54
N ILE A 4 70.60 -0.06 8.80
CA ILE A 4 69.28 0.30 9.32
C ILE A 4 68.28 0.24 8.16
N GLN A 5 67.37 -0.72 8.21
CA GLN A 5 66.28 -0.86 7.24
C GLN A 5 65.30 0.31 7.41
N LYS A 6 65.12 1.13 6.36
CA LYS A 6 64.10 2.19 6.32
C LYS A 6 62.74 1.56 6.04
N TYR A 7 61.82 1.62 7.00
CA TYR A 7 60.43 1.20 6.80
C TYR A 7 59.66 2.25 5.97
N ASN A 8 59.01 1.82 4.88
CA ASN A 8 58.10 2.66 4.09
C ASN A 8 56.78 2.88 4.84
N ARG A 9 56.71 3.96 5.63
CA ARG A 9 55.59 4.29 6.53
C ARG A 9 54.26 4.67 5.85
N GLY A 10 54.13 4.54 4.53
CA GLY A 10 52.91 4.92 3.77
C GLY A 10 52.01 3.76 3.31
N TYR A 11 52.51 2.52 3.31
CA TYR A 11 51.78 1.38 2.73
C TYR A 11 50.51 1.01 3.54
N MET A 12 50.57 1.09 4.87
CA MET A 12 49.40 0.85 5.73
C MET A 12 48.29 1.88 5.52
N LEU A 13 48.63 3.13 5.20
CA LEU A 13 47.64 4.19 4.98
C LEU A 13 46.77 3.90 3.75
N ILE A 14 47.39 3.44 2.66
CA ILE A 14 46.70 3.04 1.43
C ILE A 14 45.72 1.91 1.72
N GLN A 15 46.16 0.91 2.49
CA GLN A 15 45.32 -0.24 2.82
C GLN A 15 44.11 0.15 3.67
N VAL A 16 44.28 1.03 4.66
CA VAL A 16 43.18 1.55 5.48
C VAL A 16 42.15 2.31 4.64
N ILE A 17 42.61 3.16 3.70
CA ILE A 17 41.70 3.92 2.84
C ILE A 17 40.91 3.00 1.92
N VAL A 18 41.55 1.97 1.35
CA VAL A 18 40.88 1.01 0.46
C VAL A 18 39.85 0.18 1.22
N PHE A 19 40.21 -0.38 2.38
CA PHE A 19 39.24 -1.15 3.17
C PHE A 19 38.13 -0.27 3.76
N GLY A 20 38.47 0.95 4.18
CA GLY A 20 37.50 1.92 4.67
C GLY A 20 36.49 2.33 3.59
N SER A 21 36.94 2.59 2.36
CA SER A 21 36.04 2.96 1.26
C SER A 21 35.12 1.81 0.86
N ILE A 22 35.62 0.58 0.81
CA ILE A 22 34.81 -0.62 0.55
C ILE A 22 33.76 -0.79 1.66
N ALA A 23 34.15 -0.63 2.93
CA ALA A 23 33.21 -0.74 4.04
C ALA A 23 32.10 0.32 3.96
N VAL A 24 32.45 1.59 3.71
CA VAL A 24 31.47 2.68 3.56
C VAL A 24 30.55 2.43 2.37
N TYR A 25 31.09 1.92 1.26
CA TYR A 25 30.29 1.59 0.07
C TYR A 25 29.26 0.50 0.36
N ILE A 26 29.67 -0.60 1.01
CA ILE A 26 28.77 -1.71 1.38
C ILE A 26 27.70 -1.23 2.37
N LEU A 27 28.07 -0.45 3.39
CA LEU A 27 27.12 0.10 4.35
C LEU A 27 26.08 1.00 3.67
N SER A 28 26.53 1.86 2.76
CA SER A 28 25.62 2.74 2.00
C SER A 28 24.65 1.95 1.13
N ALA A 29 25.13 0.89 0.47
CA ALA A 29 24.30 0.00 -0.34
C ALA A 29 23.25 -0.72 0.51
N LEU A 30 23.61 -1.23 1.70
CA LEU A 30 22.69 -1.91 2.61
C LEU A 30 21.60 -0.97 3.13
N VAL A 31 21.96 0.26 3.51
CA VAL A 31 20.98 1.28 3.96
C VAL A 31 20.03 1.67 2.84
N GLY A 32 20.55 1.85 1.62
CA GLY A 32 19.74 2.13 0.44
C GLY A 32 18.75 1.00 0.15
N TRP A 33 19.25 -0.25 0.15
CA TRP A 33 18.41 -1.44 -0.04
C TRP A 33 17.33 -1.55 1.04
N ALA A 34 17.67 -1.40 2.32
CA ALA A 34 16.72 -1.48 3.42
C ALA A 34 15.60 -0.43 3.28
N SER A 35 15.96 0.80 2.90
CA SER A 35 15.00 1.90 2.71
C SER A 35 14.00 1.61 1.60
N ILE A 36 14.44 0.99 0.50
CA ILE A 36 13.55 0.58 -0.60
C ILE A 36 12.60 -0.53 -0.15
N ASN A 37 13.11 -1.52 0.59
CA ASN A 37 12.29 -2.64 1.07
C ASN A 37 11.19 -2.18 2.03
N VAL A 38 11.49 -1.29 2.97
CA VAL A 38 10.47 -0.74 3.90
C VAL A 38 9.35 -0.04 3.15
N LYS A 39 9.67 0.77 2.12
CA LYS A 39 8.67 1.45 1.30
C LYS A 39 7.83 0.45 0.49
N ALA A 40 8.46 -0.56 -0.10
CA ALA A 40 7.77 -1.60 -0.86
C ALA A 40 6.78 -2.38 0.03
N THR A 41 7.18 -2.76 1.25
CA THR A 41 6.28 -3.42 2.20
C THR A 41 5.09 -2.54 2.59
N GLY A 42 5.31 -1.24 2.82
CA GLY A 42 4.23 -0.30 3.11
C GLY A 42 3.20 -0.19 1.98
N GLN A 43 3.64 -0.17 0.73
CA GLN A 43 2.74 -0.15 -0.44
C GLN A 43 1.91 -1.42 -0.56
N THR A 44 2.52 -2.60 -0.37
CA THR A 44 1.77 -3.87 -0.40
C THR A 44 0.73 -3.92 0.70
N PHE A 45 1.09 -3.52 1.93
CA PHE A 45 0.18 -3.48 3.06
C PHE A 45 -1.01 -2.52 2.81
N ASN A 46 -0.76 -1.35 2.24
CA ASN A 46 -1.82 -0.43 1.85
C ASN A 46 -2.72 -1.02 0.75
N ARG A 47 -2.16 -1.69 -0.27
CA ARG A 47 -2.97 -2.33 -1.30
C ARG A 47 -3.89 -3.42 -0.74
N GLU A 48 -3.38 -4.25 0.17
CA GLU A 48 -4.18 -5.28 0.84
C GLU A 48 -5.30 -4.67 1.69
N LYS A 49 -4.99 -3.60 2.44
CA LYS A 49 -6.00 -2.87 3.21
C LYS A 49 -7.08 -2.24 2.30
N ALA A 50 -6.69 -1.61 1.20
CA ALA A 50 -7.64 -1.04 0.23
C ALA A 50 -8.54 -2.13 -0.38
N LEU A 51 -7.97 -3.31 -0.65
CA LEU A 51 -8.74 -4.48 -1.11
C LEU A 51 -9.76 -4.94 -0.06
N GLN A 52 -9.36 -5.06 1.21
CA GLN A 52 -10.26 -5.43 2.30
C GLN A 52 -11.41 -4.41 2.47
N ILE A 53 -11.10 -3.12 2.33
CA ILE A 53 -12.12 -2.06 2.36
C ILE A 53 -13.08 -2.21 1.17
N ALA A 54 -12.57 -2.52 -0.02
CA ALA A 54 -13.40 -2.77 -1.20
C ALA A 54 -14.31 -4.00 -1.01
N GLU A 55 -13.78 -5.10 -0.47
CA GLU A 55 -14.52 -6.32 -0.16
C GLU A 55 -15.65 -6.04 0.84
N ALA A 56 -15.39 -5.25 1.88
CA ALA A 56 -16.42 -4.83 2.83
C ALA A 56 -17.56 -4.08 2.14
N GLY A 57 -17.27 -3.24 1.14
CA GLY A 57 -18.29 -2.59 0.32
C GLY A 57 -19.13 -3.56 -0.52
N ILE A 58 -18.51 -4.62 -1.07
CA ILE A 58 -19.24 -5.68 -1.76
C ILE A 58 -20.15 -6.43 -0.79
N ASP A 59 -19.66 -6.81 0.39
CA ASP A 59 -20.44 -7.53 1.38
C ASP A 59 -21.59 -6.69 1.94
N TYR A 60 -21.35 -5.39 2.17
CA TYR A 60 -22.41 -4.43 2.50
C TYR A 60 -23.50 -4.43 1.43
N TYR A 61 -23.13 -4.26 0.15
CA TYR A 61 -24.14 -4.14 -0.89
C TYR A 61 -24.85 -5.46 -1.20
N ARG A 62 -24.18 -6.60 -0.99
CA ARG A 62 -24.81 -7.92 -1.03
C ARG A 62 -25.86 -8.08 0.06
N TRP A 63 -25.56 -7.64 1.28
CA TRP A 63 -26.54 -7.59 2.37
C TRP A 63 -27.69 -6.64 2.03
N HIS A 64 -27.38 -5.47 1.47
CA HIS A 64 -28.39 -4.48 1.07
C HIS A 64 -29.35 -5.05 0.03
N LEU A 65 -28.85 -5.60 -1.08
CA LEU A 65 -29.67 -6.22 -2.12
C LEU A 65 -30.48 -7.43 -1.62
N ALA A 66 -29.97 -8.17 -0.62
CA ALA A 66 -30.73 -9.27 -0.03
C ALA A 66 -31.98 -8.78 0.74
N HIS A 67 -31.95 -7.56 1.28
CA HIS A 67 -33.06 -6.95 2.01
C HIS A 67 -33.90 -6.00 1.14
N ALA A 68 -33.28 -5.37 0.14
CA ALA A 68 -33.90 -4.47 -0.81
C ALA A 68 -33.52 -4.88 -2.26
N PRO A 69 -34.12 -5.94 -2.82
CA PRO A 69 -33.69 -6.53 -4.10
C PRO A 69 -33.84 -5.63 -5.33
N THR A 70 -34.63 -4.58 -5.22
CA THR A 70 -34.90 -3.62 -6.30
C THR A 70 -34.16 -2.30 -6.12
N ASP A 71 -33.41 -2.14 -5.04
CA ASP A 71 -32.70 -0.90 -4.73
C ASP A 71 -31.28 -0.94 -5.28
N PHE A 72 -31.13 -0.42 -6.50
CA PHE A 72 -29.84 -0.24 -7.17
C PHE A 72 -29.23 1.16 -6.93
N GLN A 73 -29.79 1.92 -5.98
CA GLN A 73 -29.39 3.29 -5.68
C GLN A 73 -28.98 3.49 -4.22
N ASP A 74 -28.74 2.40 -3.49
CA ASP A 74 -28.24 2.43 -2.11
C ASP A 74 -29.11 3.28 -1.19
N GLY A 75 -30.42 3.28 -1.42
CA GLY A 75 -31.40 4.06 -0.65
C GLY A 75 -31.35 5.58 -0.86
N THR A 76 -30.44 6.09 -1.72
CA THR A 76 -30.27 7.55 -1.92
C THR A 76 -31.26 8.15 -2.91
N GLY A 77 -31.85 7.33 -3.78
CA GLY A 77 -32.79 7.79 -4.83
C GLY A 77 -32.13 8.63 -5.94
N GLY A 78 -30.79 8.73 -5.95
CA GLY A 78 -30.00 9.51 -6.90
C GLY A 78 -28.97 8.65 -7.63
N LEU A 79 -28.17 9.29 -8.50
CA LEU A 79 -27.04 8.63 -9.17
C LEU A 79 -25.78 8.78 -8.31
N GLY A 80 -25.03 7.67 -8.17
CA GLY A 80 -23.77 7.58 -7.42
C GLY A 80 -22.59 8.35 -8.05
N PRO A 81 -21.38 8.23 -7.48
CA PRO A 81 -20.93 7.11 -6.62
C PRO A 81 -21.43 7.17 -5.17
N TYR A 82 -21.75 6.01 -4.60
CA TYR A 82 -22.16 5.90 -3.19
C TYR A 82 -20.94 5.60 -2.33
N VAL A 83 -20.58 6.54 -1.46
CA VAL A 83 -19.36 6.49 -0.66
C VAL A 83 -19.70 6.28 0.81
N HIS A 84 -19.02 5.32 1.44
CA HIS A 84 -19.19 4.98 2.84
C HIS A 84 -17.85 4.92 3.57
N ASP A 85 -17.87 5.34 4.84
CA ASP A 85 -16.72 5.26 5.73
C ASP A 85 -16.47 3.81 6.19
N PHE A 86 -15.22 3.36 6.09
CA PHE A 86 -14.77 2.12 6.70
C PHE A 86 -14.07 2.41 8.03
N ARG A 87 -14.60 1.83 9.11
CA ARG A 87 -14.19 2.11 10.49
C ARG A 87 -13.53 0.90 11.14
N ASP A 88 -12.57 1.18 12.02
CA ASP A 88 -11.98 0.16 12.88
C ASP A 88 -12.91 -0.21 14.05
N LYS A 89 -12.47 -1.18 14.86
CA LYS A 89 -13.18 -1.63 16.07
C LYS A 89 -13.40 -0.52 17.12
N ASP A 90 -12.61 0.55 17.07
CA ASP A 90 -12.66 1.67 18.00
C ASP A 90 -13.50 2.84 17.42
N GLY A 91 -14.03 2.69 16.19
CA GLY A 91 -14.86 3.65 15.50
C GLY A 91 -14.11 4.69 14.65
N ASN A 92 -12.78 4.60 14.58
CA ASN A 92 -11.96 5.51 13.77
C ASN A 92 -12.10 5.19 12.30
N ILE A 93 -12.21 6.22 11.46
CA ILE A 93 -12.24 6.03 10.01
C ILE A 93 -10.82 5.71 9.54
N ILE A 94 -10.65 4.55 8.90
CA ILE A 94 -9.36 4.08 8.38
C ILE A 94 -9.34 4.08 6.84
N GLY A 95 -10.50 4.24 6.21
CA GLY A 95 -10.65 4.30 4.76
C GLY A 95 -12.09 4.54 4.36
N GLN A 96 -12.35 4.47 3.07
CA GLN A 96 -13.68 4.60 2.49
C GLN A 96 -13.82 3.62 1.33
N PHE A 97 -15.04 3.14 1.10
CA PHE A 97 -15.37 2.42 -0.13
C PHE A 97 -16.40 3.19 -0.95
N SER A 98 -16.25 3.15 -2.27
CA SER A 98 -17.13 3.74 -3.25
C SER A 98 -17.78 2.64 -4.07
N LEU A 99 -19.10 2.67 -4.18
CA LEU A 99 -19.89 1.72 -4.93
C LEU A 99 -20.40 2.33 -6.24
N ASP A 100 -20.23 1.56 -7.31
CA ASP A 100 -20.81 1.79 -8.62
C ASP A 100 -21.68 0.58 -8.98
N ILE A 101 -22.98 0.83 -9.15
CA ILE A 101 -23.99 -0.22 -9.32
C ILE A 101 -24.62 -0.09 -10.69
N THR A 102 -24.48 -1.15 -11.48
CA THR A 102 -25.16 -1.29 -12.76
C THR A 102 -26.38 -2.18 -12.57
N PRO A 103 -27.61 -1.66 -12.73
CA PRO A 103 -28.83 -2.45 -12.61
C PRO A 103 -28.90 -3.51 -13.74
N PRO A 104 -29.68 -4.58 -13.54
CA PRO A 104 -29.89 -5.59 -14.56
C PRO A 104 -30.56 -5.01 -15.82
N SER A 105 -30.20 -5.55 -16.99
CA SER A 105 -30.90 -5.23 -18.25
C SER A 105 -32.34 -5.73 -18.22
N LEU A 106 -33.20 -5.17 -19.10
CA LEU A 106 -34.58 -5.64 -19.25
C LEU A 106 -34.60 -7.15 -19.52
N ASN A 107 -35.26 -7.91 -18.63
CA ASN A 107 -35.34 -9.38 -18.60
C ASN A 107 -34.12 -10.13 -18.02
N SER A 108 -33.23 -9.45 -17.29
CA SER A 108 -32.15 -10.06 -16.52
C SER A 108 -32.38 -9.89 -15.01
N THR A 109 -31.82 -10.80 -14.22
CA THR A 109 -31.72 -10.66 -12.75
C THR A 109 -30.27 -10.41 -12.29
N LEU A 110 -29.33 -10.34 -13.23
CA LEU A 110 -27.91 -10.14 -12.95
C LEU A 110 -27.59 -8.65 -12.78
N ALA A 111 -27.33 -8.23 -11.56
CA ALA A 111 -26.80 -6.90 -11.24
C ALA A 111 -25.27 -6.95 -11.09
N THR A 112 -24.59 -5.89 -11.53
CA THR A 112 -23.14 -5.76 -11.37
C THR A 112 -22.84 -4.68 -10.34
N VAL A 113 -22.04 -5.03 -9.33
CA VAL A 113 -21.63 -4.12 -8.26
C VAL A 113 -20.12 -4.03 -8.30
N LYS A 114 -19.60 -2.81 -8.42
CA LYS A 114 -18.17 -2.53 -8.37
C LYS A 114 -17.89 -1.70 -7.13
N SER A 115 -17.08 -2.25 -6.23
CA SER A 115 -16.59 -1.56 -5.03
C SER A 115 -15.14 -1.14 -5.23
N THR A 116 -14.83 0.11 -4.90
CA THR A 116 -13.47 0.67 -4.92
C THR A 116 -13.12 1.15 -3.52
N GLY A 117 -12.12 0.52 -2.89
CA GLY A 117 -11.63 0.90 -1.56
C GLY A 117 -10.47 1.90 -1.63
N SER A 118 -10.45 2.84 -0.70
CA SER A 118 -9.41 3.85 -0.52
C SER A 118 -9.04 3.94 0.96
N ILE A 119 -7.75 4.15 1.25
CA ILE A 119 -7.24 4.32 2.62
C ILE A 119 -7.01 5.80 2.88
N ILE A 120 -7.33 6.24 4.09
CA ILE A 120 -6.99 7.60 4.53
C ILE A 120 -5.47 7.72 4.62
N GLY A 121 -4.89 8.56 3.75
CA GLY A 121 -3.45 8.81 3.68
C GLY A 121 -2.73 8.18 2.49
N ASP A 122 -3.41 7.40 1.65
CA ASP A 122 -2.87 6.95 0.37
C ASP A 122 -2.94 8.13 -0.62
N THR A 123 -1.90 8.96 -0.63
CA THR A 123 -1.77 9.98 -1.68
C THR A 123 -1.39 9.24 -2.96
N PRO A 124 -2.21 9.27 -4.03
CA PRO A 124 -1.78 8.70 -5.30
C PRO A 124 -0.52 9.43 -5.74
N LEU A 125 0.53 8.68 -6.07
CA LEU A 125 1.75 9.24 -6.67
C LEU A 125 1.45 9.86 -8.04
#